data_AF-A0A2T7PSB2-F1
#
_entry.id   AF-A0A2T7PSB2-F1
#
_cell.length_a   1.000
_cell.length_b   1.000
_cell.length_c   1.000
_cell.angle_alpha   90.00
_cell.angle_beta   90.00
_cell.angle_gamma   90.00
#
_symmetry.space_group_name_H-M   'P 1'
#
loop_
_entity.id
_entity.type
_entity.pdbx_description
1 polymer ?
#
loop_
_entity_poly.entity_id
_entity_poly.type
_entity_poly.pdbx_seq_one_letter_code
_entity_poly.pdbx_strand_id
1 'polypeptide(L)'
;MRKCVPWDSPGLPFLRKEDFPDGDMSHAHCRNPGASQSKPWCYTNATTLDFGYCTVPECKPTCPEPAPVANAYRSYRSQYVGTSVSYTCYHGYDNTAGNLSRVCQSNGTYSGDAPVCEFCVCFNAPTMPRLQITVTRTDDDPPTTRYVCTQGFYPVGGNATVRCLPNGEYVIDVMGRLDELRSSCRASDG
;
A
#
# COMPACT_ATOMS: atom_id res chain seq x y z
N MET A 1 38.51 8.59 11.25
CA MET A 1 37.54 8.71 12.37
C MET A 1 38.33 8.76 13.66
N ARG A 2 38.08 9.73 14.55
CA ARG A 2 38.67 9.70 15.89
C ARG A 2 37.95 8.62 16.71
N LYS A 3 38.72 7.84 17.49
CA LYS A 3 38.17 6.77 18.32
C LYS A 3 37.67 7.38 19.62
N CYS A 4 36.37 7.25 19.89
CA CYS A 4 35.78 7.73 21.12
C CYS A 4 36.18 6.86 22.31
N VAL A 5 36.18 7.45 23.51
CA VAL A 5 36.25 6.72 24.78
C VAL A 5 34.84 6.57 25.39
N PRO A 6 34.58 5.52 26.19
CA PRO A 6 33.32 5.38 26.93
C PRO A 6 33.00 6.61 27.79
N TRP A 7 31.72 6.97 27.91
CA TRP A 7 31.31 8.18 28.66
C TRP A 7 31.43 8.03 30.18
N ASP A 8 31.56 6.81 30.67
CA ASP A 8 31.86 6.46 32.05
C ASP A 8 33.36 6.26 32.32
N SER A 9 34.23 6.64 31.38
CA SER A 9 35.68 6.53 31.55
C SER A 9 36.17 7.35 32.75
N PRO A 10 37.04 6.78 33.62
CA PRO A 10 37.64 7.51 34.73
C PRO A 10 38.35 8.79 34.26
N GLY A 11 38.04 9.92 34.91
CA GLY A 11 38.62 11.23 34.59
C GLY A 11 37.68 12.17 33.81
N LEU A 12 36.62 11.64 33.18
CA LEU A 12 35.59 12.49 32.60
C LEU A 12 34.73 13.14 33.70
N PRO A 13 34.23 14.37 33.48
CA PRO A 13 33.22 14.93 34.35
C PRO A 13 32.03 13.97 34.36
N PHE A 14 31.67 13.48 35.55
CA PHE A 14 30.54 12.56 35.73
C PHE A 14 29.29 13.22 35.14
N LEU A 15 28.91 12.84 33.91
CA LEU A 15 27.52 12.88 33.53
C LEU A 15 26.87 11.92 34.52
N ARG A 16 26.25 12.48 35.55
CA ARG A 16 25.64 11.66 36.59
C ARG A 16 24.53 10.85 35.92
N LYS A 17 24.42 9.57 36.29
CA LYS A 17 23.34 8.72 35.79
C LYS A 17 21.97 9.35 36.08
N GLU A 18 21.89 10.07 37.19
CA GLU A 18 20.75 10.87 37.60
C GLU A 18 20.33 11.95 36.59
N ASP A 19 21.29 12.56 35.87
CA ASP A 19 21.02 13.60 34.87
C ASP A 19 20.55 12.98 33.53
N PHE A 20 20.82 11.68 33.29
CA PHE A 20 20.45 10.92 32.09
C PHE A 20 20.01 9.48 32.44
N PRO A 21 18.84 9.30 33.09
CA PRO A 21 18.43 8.00 33.63
C PRO A 21 18.27 6.90 32.59
N ASP A 22 17.85 7.27 31.37
CA ASP A 22 17.71 6.38 30.22
C ASP A 22 18.98 6.29 29.36
N GLY A 23 20.04 7.02 29.74
CA GLY A 23 21.28 7.10 29.00
C GLY A 23 22.24 5.98 29.36
N ASP A 24 22.51 5.06 28.42
CA ASP A 24 23.55 4.05 28.59
C ASP A 24 24.97 4.65 28.48
N MET A 25 25.58 4.98 29.61
CA MET A 25 26.87 5.69 29.65
C MET A 25 28.09 4.80 29.39
N SER A 26 27.91 3.48 29.30
CA SER A 26 29.01 2.51 29.15
C SER A 26 29.57 2.40 27.72
N HIS A 27 28.85 2.97 26.75
CA HIS A 27 29.25 2.90 25.35
C HIS A 27 30.08 4.10 24.89
N ALA A 28 31.03 3.88 23.97
CA ALA A 28 31.84 4.93 23.34
C ALA A 28 31.15 5.57 22.11
N HIS A 29 29.83 5.71 22.12
CA HIS A 29 29.08 6.29 20.99
C HIS A 29 29.04 7.83 21.05
N CYS A 30 28.84 8.47 19.92
CA CYS A 30 28.68 9.92 19.85
C CYS A 30 27.34 10.35 20.46
N ARG A 31 27.34 11.46 21.20
CA ARG A 31 26.16 12.01 21.88
C ARG A 31 26.05 13.51 21.63
N ASN A 32 24.89 14.10 21.93
CA ASN A 32 24.74 15.55 22.08
C ASN A 32 23.84 15.86 23.29
N PRO A 33 24.32 15.62 24.52
CA PRO A 33 23.49 15.78 25.72
C PRO A 33 22.99 17.22 25.84
N GLY A 34 21.67 17.40 25.98
CA GLY A 34 21.04 18.72 26.16
C GLY A 34 21.30 19.72 25.02
N ALA A 35 21.62 19.25 23.81
CA ALA A 35 22.08 20.11 22.70
C ALA A 35 23.27 21.01 23.06
N SER A 36 24.16 20.53 23.95
CA SER A 36 25.36 21.23 24.43
C SER A 36 26.33 21.63 23.32
N GLN A 37 26.27 20.99 22.16
CA GLN A 37 27.08 21.30 20.99
C GLN A 37 26.24 21.35 19.71
N SER A 38 26.83 21.89 18.64
CA SER A 38 26.18 22.02 17.33
C SER A 38 25.99 20.70 16.57
N LYS A 39 26.78 19.66 16.90
CA LYS A 39 26.72 18.32 16.29
C LYS A 39 27.00 17.25 17.35
N PRO A 40 26.61 15.99 17.11
CA PRO A 40 27.02 14.87 17.94
C PRO A 40 28.56 14.82 18.06
N TRP A 41 29.03 14.64 19.28
CA TRP A 41 30.44 14.66 19.65
C TRP A 41 30.73 13.52 20.63
N CYS A 42 32.00 13.25 20.86
CA CYS A 42 32.45 12.33 21.91
C CYS A 42 33.81 12.77 22.47
N TYR A 43 34.14 12.31 23.67
CA TYR A 43 35.50 12.42 24.19
C TYR A 43 36.43 11.46 23.43
N THR A 44 37.64 11.95 23.15
CA THR A 44 38.72 11.17 22.55
C THR A 44 39.83 10.85 23.55
N ASN A 45 39.87 11.56 24.68
CA ASN A 45 40.78 11.31 25.77
C ASN A 45 40.14 11.72 27.11
N ALA A 46 40.03 10.77 28.04
CA ALA A 46 39.42 11.00 29.35
C ALA A 46 40.31 11.80 30.31
N THR A 47 41.62 11.78 30.12
CA THR A 47 42.59 12.45 30.99
C THR A 47 42.76 13.92 30.64
N THR A 48 42.78 14.26 29.34
CA THR A 48 42.95 15.64 28.85
C THR A 48 41.62 16.33 28.54
N LEU A 49 40.50 15.60 28.64
CA LEU A 49 39.15 16.06 28.27
C LEU A 49 39.03 16.50 26.80
N ASP A 50 39.90 15.98 25.93
CA ASP A 50 39.82 16.24 24.50
C ASP A 50 38.55 15.64 23.92
N PHE A 51 37.87 16.40 23.06
CA PHE A 51 36.67 15.96 22.38
C PHE A 51 36.73 16.22 20.87
N GLY A 52 35.86 15.55 20.14
CA GLY A 52 35.74 15.73 18.69
C GLY A 52 34.31 15.53 18.21
N TYR A 53 33.98 16.22 17.11
CA TYR A 53 32.73 16.00 16.40
C TYR A 53 32.75 14.68 15.64
N CYS A 54 31.58 14.06 15.62
CA CYS A 54 31.36 12.83 14.89
C CYS A 54 30.69 13.10 13.55
N THR A 55 31.12 12.35 12.54
CA THR A 55 30.36 12.22 11.30
C THR A 55 29.27 11.18 11.54
N VAL A 56 28.09 11.65 11.92
CA VAL A 56 26.90 10.80 12.05
C VAL A 56 26.21 10.76 10.69
N PRO A 57 25.96 9.57 10.11
CA PRO A 57 25.19 9.45 8.87
C PRO A 57 23.82 10.08 9.06
N GLU A 58 23.42 10.93 8.13
CA GLU A 58 22.07 11.49 8.14
C GLU A 58 21.07 10.36 7.87
N CYS A 59 19.97 10.35 8.64
CA CYS A 59 18.84 9.48 8.36
C CYS A 59 18.32 9.82 6.97
N LYS A 60 18.19 8.81 6.10
CA LYS A 60 17.55 9.03 4.81
C LYS A 60 16.13 9.55 5.06
N PRO A 61 15.68 10.58 4.34
CA PRO A 61 14.29 11.02 4.43
C PRO A 61 13.35 9.85 4.13
N THR A 62 12.18 9.89 4.76
CA THR A 62 11.13 8.88 4.60
C THR A 62 9.84 9.55 4.17
N CYS A 63 9.00 8.81 3.47
CA CYS A 63 7.62 9.19 3.23
C CYS A 63 6.73 8.73 4.41
N PRO A 64 5.52 9.30 4.53
CA PRO A 64 4.49 8.79 5.44
C PRO A 64 4.18 7.31 5.20
N GLU A 65 3.49 6.67 6.14
CA GLU A 65 3.01 5.30 5.89
C GLU A 65 2.05 5.31 4.70
N PRO A 66 2.20 4.39 3.72
CA PRO A 66 1.28 4.31 2.60
C PRO A 66 -0.15 4.10 3.09
N ALA A 67 -1.04 5.02 2.73
CA ALA A 67 -2.44 4.97 3.15
C ALA A 67 -3.11 3.68 2.60
N PRO A 68 -4.03 3.08 3.37
CA PRO A 68 -4.87 2.01 2.84
C PRO A 68 -5.74 2.52 1.68
N VAL A 69 -5.94 1.67 0.68
CA VAL A 69 -6.80 1.93 -0.47
C VAL A 69 -7.96 0.93 -0.40
N ALA A 70 -9.19 1.43 -0.60
CA ALA A 70 -10.38 0.58 -0.59
C ALA A 70 -10.28 -0.50 -1.68
N ASN A 71 -10.70 -1.71 -1.35
CA ASN A 71 -10.67 -2.86 -2.26
C ASN A 71 -9.26 -3.18 -2.81
N ALA A 72 -8.19 -2.94 -2.05
CA ALA A 72 -6.83 -3.22 -2.46
C ALA A 72 -5.94 -3.71 -1.31
N TYR A 73 -5.00 -4.58 -1.63
CA TYR A 73 -3.88 -4.92 -0.77
C TYR A 73 -2.75 -3.90 -0.98
N ARG A 74 -2.07 -3.50 0.11
CA ARG A 74 -0.84 -2.68 0.06
C ARG A 74 0.37 -3.53 0.42
N SER A 75 1.49 -3.31 -0.26
CA SER A 75 2.76 -4.01 -0.02
C SER A 75 3.95 -3.07 -0.19
N TYR A 76 4.82 -3.02 0.82
CA TYR A 76 6.05 -2.22 0.81
C TYR A 76 7.03 -2.79 1.85
N ARG A 77 8.33 -2.55 1.65
CA ARG A 77 9.40 -3.00 2.56
C ARG A 77 9.89 -1.91 3.51
N SER A 78 9.81 -0.66 3.08
CA SER A 78 10.22 0.53 3.84
C SER A 78 9.61 1.78 3.22
N GLN A 79 9.81 2.93 3.86
CA GLN A 79 9.35 4.22 3.35
C GLN A 79 10.52 5.15 3.00
N TYR A 80 11.75 4.64 2.90
CA TYR A 80 12.89 5.45 2.54
C TYR A 80 12.74 6.01 1.12
N VAL A 81 13.25 7.22 0.91
CA VAL A 81 13.33 7.81 -0.43
C VAL A 81 14.00 6.86 -1.42
N GLY A 82 13.38 6.72 -2.60
CA GLY A 82 13.76 5.80 -3.65
C GLY A 82 13.13 4.40 -3.56
N THR A 83 12.42 4.09 -2.47
CA THR A 83 11.67 2.82 -2.35
C THR A 83 10.23 2.98 -2.81
N SER A 84 9.59 1.88 -3.20
CA SER A 84 8.24 1.88 -3.75
C SER A 84 7.25 1.16 -2.84
N VAL A 85 6.01 1.66 -2.85
CA VAL A 85 4.83 0.92 -2.42
C VAL A 85 4.08 0.41 -3.64
N SER A 86 3.61 -0.82 -3.56
CA SER A 86 2.75 -1.44 -4.55
C SER A 86 1.37 -1.71 -3.96
N TYR A 87 0.34 -1.49 -4.77
CA TYR A 87 -1.04 -1.82 -4.49
C TYR A 87 -1.53 -2.87 -5.47
N THR A 88 -2.40 -3.74 -5.00
CA THR A 88 -3.05 -4.77 -5.82
C THR A 88 -4.53 -4.72 -5.51
N CYS A 89 -5.37 -4.40 -6.49
CA CYS A 89 -6.82 -4.47 -6.30
C CYS A 89 -7.24 -5.89 -5.91
N TYR A 90 -8.24 -6.00 -5.04
CA TYR A 90 -8.84 -7.28 -4.68
C TYR A 90 -9.40 -7.96 -5.91
N HIS A 91 -9.52 -9.28 -5.84
CA HIS A 91 -10.11 -10.04 -6.93
C HIS A 91 -11.52 -9.51 -7.26
N GLY A 92 -11.81 -9.31 -8.54
CA GLY A 92 -13.04 -8.68 -9.03
C GLY A 92 -13.01 -7.15 -9.11
N TYR A 93 -12.00 -6.47 -8.56
CA TYR A 93 -11.83 -5.03 -8.66
C TYR A 93 -10.69 -4.68 -9.62
N ASP A 94 -10.85 -3.60 -10.37
CA ASP A 94 -9.85 -3.11 -11.31
C ASP A 94 -9.36 -1.71 -10.94
N ASN A 95 -8.13 -1.39 -11.34
CA ASN A 95 -7.57 -0.05 -11.16
C ASN A 95 -8.18 0.91 -12.18
N THR A 96 -9.13 1.74 -11.77
CA THR A 96 -9.85 2.67 -12.63
C THR A 96 -9.18 4.04 -12.72
N ALA A 97 -8.34 4.41 -11.75
CA ALA A 97 -7.57 5.66 -11.77
C ALA A 97 -6.32 5.58 -10.88
N GLY A 98 -5.36 6.47 -11.09
CA GLY A 98 -4.14 6.55 -10.29
C GLY A 98 -3.15 5.40 -10.55
N ASN A 99 -2.18 5.25 -9.64
CA ASN A 99 -1.01 4.40 -9.86
C ASN A 99 -0.90 3.26 -8.83
N LEU A 100 -0.88 2.01 -9.33
CA LEU A 100 -0.65 0.83 -8.48
C LEU A 100 0.77 0.74 -7.91
N SER A 101 1.75 1.47 -8.46
CA SER A 101 3.10 1.53 -7.93
C SER A 101 3.52 2.99 -7.76
N ARG A 102 3.97 3.34 -6.56
CA ARG A 102 4.32 4.72 -6.19
C ARG A 102 5.65 4.75 -5.46
N VAL A 103 6.54 5.65 -5.88
CA VAL A 103 7.91 5.78 -5.35
C VAL A 103 7.94 6.88 -4.31
N CYS A 104 8.61 6.65 -3.18
CA CYS A 104 8.89 7.70 -2.20
C CYS A 104 9.94 8.68 -2.75
N GLN A 105 9.58 9.94 -2.90
CA GLN A 105 10.42 10.98 -3.51
C GLN A 105 11.15 11.80 -2.45
N SER A 106 12.20 12.52 -2.86
CA SER A 106 13.06 13.33 -1.96
C SER A 106 12.33 14.44 -1.22
N ASN A 107 11.17 14.87 -1.71
CA ASN A 107 10.29 15.85 -1.06
C ASN A 107 9.40 15.23 0.04
N GLY A 108 9.54 13.93 0.32
CA GLY A 108 8.76 13.23 1.34
C GLY A 108 7.35 12.81 0.88
N THR A 109 7.04 12.89 -0.43
CA THR A 109 5.75 12.43 -0.97
C THR A 109 5.90 11.23 -1.88
N TYR A 110 4.83 10.43 -2.00
CA TYR A 110 4.77 9.37 -3.00
C TYR A 110 4.45 9.94 -4.37
N SER A 111 5.14 9.44 -5.40
CA SER A 111 4.90 9.81 -6.79
C SER A 111 3.50 9.43 -7.25
N GLY A 112 2.91 10.25 -8.13
CA GLY A 112 1.62 9.98 -8.74
C GLY A 112 0.47 9.90 -7.73
N ASP A 113 -0.69 9.48 -8.23
CA ASP A 113 -1.92 9.48 -7.47
C ASP A 113 -2.16 8.12 -6.81
N ALA A 114 -2.85 8.14 -5.66
CA ALA A 114 -3.30 6.90 -5.03
C ALA A 114 -4.23 6.14 -5.99
N PRO A 115 -4.09 4.80 -6.09
CA PRO A 115 -4.93 4.04 -6.99
C PRO A 115 -6.38 4.02 -6.51
N VAL A 116 -7.29 3.88 -7.47
CA VAL A 116 -8.73 3.72 -7.23
C VAL A 116 -9.10 2.33 -7.73
N CYS A 117 -9.47 1.44 -6.82
CA CYS A 117 -9.90 0.07 -7.13
C CYS A 117 -11.42 -0.03 -7.03
N GLU A 118 -12.08 -0.06 -8.18
CA GLU A 118 -13.53 -0.09 -8.28
C GLU A 118 -14.01 -1.37 -8.95
N PHE A 119 -15.19 -1.81 -8.51
CA PHE A 119 -15.93 -2.83 -9.22
C PHE A 119 -16.68 -2.15 -10.36
N CYS A 120 -16.34 -2.49 -11.59
CA CYS A 120 -17.04 -1.93 -12.72
C CYS A 120 -18.39 -2.65 -12.92
N VAL A 121 -19.48 -1.88 -12.91
CA VAL A 121 -20.79 -2.35 -13.34
C VAL A 121 -20.94 -2.00 -14.81
N CYS A 122 -21.06 -3.01 -15.66
CA CYS A 122 -21.18 -2.85 -17.11
C CYS A 122 -22.57 -2.31 -17.49
N PHE A 123 -22.82 -1.02 -17.26
CA PHE A 123 -24.06 -0.35 -17.70
C PHE A 123 -24.15 -0.25 -19.24
N ASN A 124 -23.01 -0.30 -19.93
CA ASN A 124 -22.94 -0.30 -21.40
C ASN A 124 -23.00 -1.70 -22.03
N ALA A 125 -23.08 -2.77 -21.23
CA ALA A 125 -23.25 -4.10 -21.79
C ALA A 125 -24.65 -4.23 -22.46
N PRO A 126 -24.75 -5.02 -23.54
CA PRO A 126 -25.90 -5.01 -24.41
C PRO A 126 -27.12 -5.53 -23.68
N THR A 127 -28.18 -4.73 -23.68
CA THR A 127 -29.50 -5.19 -23.25
C THR A 127 -29.95 -6.29 -24.20
N MET A 128 -30.17 -7.49 -23.67
CA MET A 128 -30.67 -8.65 -24.42
C MET A 128 -32.12 -8.95 -24.02
N PRO A 129 -32.97 -9.44 -24.95
CA PRO A 129 -34.35 -9.78 -24.63
C PRO A 129 -34.42 -10.79 -23.48
N ARG A 130 -35.26 -10.51 -22.47
CA ARG A 130 -35.54 -11.38 -21.32
C ARG A 130 -34.34 -11.65 -20.41
N LEU A 131 -33.24 -10.92 -20.61
CA LEU A 131 -32.06 -10.94 -19.77
C LEU A 131 -31.89 -9.57 -19.12
N GLN A 132 -31.55 -9.58 -17.84
CA GLN A 132 -31.14 -8.40 -17.10
C GLN A 132 -29.77 -8.66 -16.48
N ILE A 133 -28.99 -7.59 -16.37
CA ILE A 133 -27.69 -7.65 -15.72
C ILE A 133 -27.94 -7.52 -14.21
N THR A 134 -27.37 -8.43 -13.44
CA THR A 134 -27.38 -8.34 -11.97
C THR A 134 -25.96 -8.43 -11.44
N VAL A 135 -25.71 -7.65 -10.39
CA VAL A 135 -24.46 -7.72 -9.63
C VAL A 135 -24.71 -8.63 -8.43
N THR A 136 -23.90 -9.67 -8.31
CA THR A 136 -23.92 -10.55 -7.14
C THR A 136 -22.77 -10.16 -6.24
N ARG A 137 -23.08 -9.84 -4.98
CA ARG A 137 -22.09 -9.60 -3.92
C ARG A 137 -22.37 -10.61 -2.82
N THR A 138 -21.43 -11.51 -2.60
CA THR A 138 -21.41 -12.39 -1.43
C THR A 138 -20.20 -12.00 -0.58
N ASP A 139 -20.21 -12.38 0.70
CA ASP A 139 -19.06 -12.12 1.58
C ASP A 139 -17.84 -12.97 1.18
N ASP A 140 -18.09 -14.14 0.59
CA ASP A 140 -17.06 -15.13 0.26
C ASP A 140 -16.51 -15.01 -1.18
N ASP A 141 -17.28 -14.45 -2.12
CA ASP A 141 -16.88 -14.33 -3.52
C ASP A 141 -16.61 -12.88 -3.95
N PRO A 142 -15.69 -12.66 -4.90
CA PRO A 142 -15.58 -11.38 -5.58
C PRO A 142 -16.95 -10.94 -6.13
N PRO A 143 -17.22 -9.63 -6.16
CA PRO A 143 -18.39 -9.14 -6.87
C PRO A 143 -18.33 -9.61 -8.33
N THR A 144 -19.44 -10.15 -8.84
CA THR A 144 -19.56 -10.62 -10.22
C THR A 144 -20.79 -10.02 -10.88
N THR A 145 -20.63 -9.63 -12.14
CA THR A 145 -21.75 -9.18 -12.98
C THR A 145 -22.15 -10.35 -13.88
N ARG A 146 -23.44 -10.69 -13.90
CA ARG A 146 -23.96 -11.79 -14.72
C ARG A 146 -25.30 -11.46 -15.35
N TYR A 147 -25.58 -12.13 -16.45
CA TYR A 147 -26.91 -12.13 -17.05
C TYR A 147 -27.82 -13.11 -16.30
N VAL A 148 -29.02 -12.64 -15.94
CA VAL A 148 -30.08 -13.47 -15.35
C VAL A 148 -31.39 -13.23 -16.09
N CYS A 149 -32.25 -14.25 -16.13
CA CYS A 149 -33.55 -14.10 -16.76
C CYS A 149 -34.42 -13.07 -16.02
N THR A 150 -35.18 -12.30 -16.78
CA THR A 150 -36.22 -11.42 -16.23
C THR A 150 -37.34 -12.25 -15.59
N GLN A 151 -38.14 -11.63 -14.73
CA GLN A 151 -39.26 -12.28 -14.06
C GLN A 151 -40.20 -13.00 -15.06
N GLY A 152 -40.62 -14.23 -14.74
CA GLY A 152 -41.45 -15.08 -15.61
C GLY A 152 -40.67 -15.87 -16.66
N PHE A 153 -39.34 -15.79 -16.66
CA PHE A 153 -38.46 -16.57 -17.52
C PHE A 153 -37.45 -17.37 -16.70
N TYR A 154 -37.07 -18.54 -17.19
CA TYR A 154 -36.08 -19.42 -16.58
C TYR A 154 -34.94 -19.75 -17.55
N PRO A 155 -33.70 -19.97 -17.03
CA PRO A 155 -32.54 -20.25 -17.87
C PRO A 155 -32.61 -21.66 -18.46
N VAL A 156 -32.36 -21.78 -19.77
CA VAL A 156 -32.41 -23.03 -20.54
C VAL A 156 -31.12 -23.35 -21.29
N GLY A 157 -30.09 -22.52 -21.17
CA GLY A 157 -28.77 -22.79 -21.73
C GLY A 157 -27.72 -21.75 -21.32
N GLY A 158 -26.51 -22.22 -20.99
CA GLY A 158 -25.33 -21.42 -20.66
C GLY A 158 -25.42 -20.57 -19.40
N ASN A 159 -24.26 -20.22 -18.83
CA ASN A 159 -24.11 -19.11 -17.88
C ASN A 159 -23.17 -18.08 -18.50
N ALA A 160 -23.48 -16.80 -18.38
CA ALA A 160 -22.65 -15.73 -18.88
C ALA A 160 -22.33 -14.72 -17.79
N THR A 161 -21.04 -14.54 -17.54
CA THR A 161 -20.53 -13.44 -16.73
C THR A 161 -20.07 -12.31 -17.62
N VAL A 162 -20.16 -11.08 -17.11
CA VAL A 162 -19.70 -9.89 -17.81
C VAL A 162 -18.56 -9.31 -17.01
N ARG A 163 -17.38 -9.24 -17.61
CA ARG A 163 -16.21 -8.58 -17.04
C ARG A 163 -15.96 -7.29 -17.79
N CYS A 164 -15.96 -6.16 -17.10
CA CYS A 164 -15.66 -4.89 -17.74
C CYS A 164 -14.14 -4.69 -17.84
N LEU A 165 -13.70 -3.93 -18.84
CA LEU A 165 -12.31 -3.59 -19.07
C LEU A 165 -12.07 -2.12 -18.68
N PRO A 166 -10.83 -1.75 -18.28
CA PRO A 166 -10.50 -0.38 -17.86
C PRO A 166 -10.78 0.71 -18.91
N ASN A 167 -10.87 0.36 -20.19
CA ASN A 167 -11.21 1.25 -21.31
C ASN A 167 -12.74 1.46 -21.49
N GLY A 168 -13.57 0.90 -20.60
CA GLY A 168 -15.03 0.96 -20.69
C GLY A 168 -15.66 -0.07 -21.63
N GLU A 169 -14.85 -0.94 -22.24
CA GLU A 169 -15.35 -2.10 -22.97
C GLU A 169 -15.75 -3.22 -22.02
N TYR A 170 -16.41 -4.26 -22.53
CA TYR A 170 -16.82 -5.41 -21.75
C TYR A 170 -16.51 -6.71 -22.49
N VAL A 171 -16.15 -7.73 -21.72
CA VAL A 171 -15.98 -9.10 -22.17
C VAL A 171 -17.13 -9.91 -21.57
N ILE A 172 -17.94 -10.52 -22.44
CA ILE A 172 -18.93 -11.50 -22.00
C ILE A 172 -18.22 -12.86 -22.00
N ASP A 173 -17.96 -13.39 -20.82
CA ASP A 173 -17.47 -14.76 -20.67
C ASP A 173 -18.68 -15.70 -20.64
N VAL A 174 -18.96 -16.28 -21.81
CA VAL A 174 -20.06 -17.22 -22.01
C VAL A 174 -19.50 -18.63 -21.85
N MET A 175 -20.01 -19.39 -20.89
CA MET A 175 -19.87 -20.85 -20.92
C MET A 175 -20.80 -21.40 -22.02
N GLY A 176 -20.38 -21.28 -23.28
CA GLY A 176 -21.17 -21.60 -24.48
C GLY A 176 -20.88 -20.66 -25.66
N ARG A 177 -21.77 -20.63 -26.66
CA ARG A 177 -21.71 -19.66 -27.78
C ARG A 177 -22.52 -18.41 -27.49
N LEU A 178 -22.09 -17.25 -28.01
CA LEU A 178 -22.79 -15.97 -27.83
C LEU A 178 -24.24 -16.00 -28.33
N ASP A 179 -24.52 -16.77 -29.38
CA ASP A 179 -25.87 -16.94 -29.93
C ASP A 179 -26.78 -17.77 -29.01
N GLU A 180 -26.22 -18.69 -28.22
CA GLU A 180 -26.98 -19.48 -27.24
C GLU A 180 -27.50 -18.60 -26.11
N LEU A 181 -26.75 -17.55 -25.75
CA LEU A 181 -27.13 -16.58 -24.73
C LEU A 181 -28.40 -15.80 -25.12
N ARG A 182 -28.60 -15.48 -26.40
CA ARG A 182 -29.83 -14.79 -26.88
C ARG A 182 -31.09 -15.64 -26.73
N SER A 183 -30.94 -16.97 -26.73
CA SER A 183 -32.00 -17.95 -26.53
C SER A 183 -32.01 -18.58 -25.12
N SER A 184 -31.22 -18.03 -24.20
CA SER A 184 -30.97 -18.64 -22.88
C SER A 184 -32.16 -18.57 -21.92
N CYS A 185 -33.17 -17.73 -22.17
CA CYS A 185 -34.33 -17.59 -21.30
C CYS A 185 -35.63 -18.00 -21.99
N ARG A 186 -36.36 -18.96 -21.40
CA ARG A 186 -37.69 -19.40 -21.84
C ARG A 186 -38.77 -19.02 -20.83
N ALA A 187 -39.98 -18.78 -21.34
CA ALA A 187 -41.12 -18.51 -20.50
C ALA A 187 -41.45 -19.78 -19.72
N SER A 188 -41.70 -19.65 -18.42
CA SER A 188 -42.27 -20.75 -17.63
C SER A 188 -43.67 -21.05 -18.16
N ASP A 189 -43.85 -22.20 -18.81
CA ASP A 189 -45.17 -22.69 -19.23
C ASP A 189 -46.00 -22.91 -17.96
N GLY A 190 -47.18 -22.25 -17.91
CA GLY A 190 -48.13 -22.34 -16.81
C GLY A 190 -48.95 -23.62 -16.83
#